data_AF-A0A9P6P5W6-F1
#
_entry.id   AF-A0A9P6P5W6-F1
#
_cell.length_a   1.000
_cell.length_b   1.000
_cell.length_c   1.000
_cell.angle_alpha   90.00
_cell.angle_beta   90.00
_cell.angle_gamma   90.00
#
_symmetry.space_group_name_H-M   'P 1'
#
loop_
_entity.id
_entity.type
_entity.pdbx_description
1 polymer ?
#
loop_
_entity_poly.entity_id
_entity_poly.type
_entity_poly.pdbx_seq_one_letter_code
_entity_poly.pdbx_strand_id
1 'polypeptide(L)'
;MDNTSARQENTPKTSTVQPTFVPTGAPSLSTATVSTIATPINGDAASTHDITGPAQSVANSSTTATVTTDEETMQNRKLVEEFQYLLEKSQSLFSGLSPALMIKKMRYYARFIVVCLLLNKDDNIRLLISELEGLVDEYAKSFKPPDAKEWQMVLVEITTFMEAEKKLVPISADRTPVTIVHRLPSAPNYSREKDVGGQKLKLQEAILVGNYQKQIKFSELTLDMYRMLQSLERQPVIYKPAAKKNLKPAEQGASDKKEHGLGKDEVTKPSGASNATSNAAAAAQADKSSKQSNPHKYLLYRPSLSQLLVYVSTAYKDTSENAVMLLYLSADGCTYTDPRIQGYNGGVSTGQRKPTTEKSETSVTPSIHCLHPADLVPFTRKPLFLIVDSSSSVAFKTIPNIFDQPIMCLFSPVEYPSSVQDKSEIGSLFTLFLHTPLLGYCSVSDIGNLDQEKWDECVNMVSMMEKKIGDMLLTDLGVDLHVKRFMTDDFLYTFIVRFVLCGIILRCHSSFKDEKVDRAK
;
A
#
# COMPACT_ATOMS: atom_id res chain seq x y z
N MET A 1 -10.96 35.53 62.46
CA MET A 1 -9.87 36.33 63.05
C MET A 1 -8.59 35.87 62.38
N ASP A 2 -8.41 36.19 61.10
CA ASP A 2 -7.93 37.49 60.58
C ASP A 2 -6.49 37.78 61.00
N ASN A 3 -5.53 37.59 60.09
CA ASN A 3 -4.96 38.64 59.22
C ASN A 3 -3.64 38.09 58.60
N THR A 4 -3.53 37.80 57.30
CA THR A 4 -3.25 38.67 56.12
C THR A 4 -1.90 39.40 56.09
N SER A 5 -1.24 39.25 54.92
CA SER A 5 -0.19 40.08 54.28
C SER A 5 1.28 39.73 54.59
N ALA A 6 2.21 39.60 53.62
CA ALA A 6 2.21 39.98 52.21
C ALA A 6 3.11 39.04 51.36
N ARG A 7 2.68 38.78 50.12
CA ARG A 7 3.37 38.00 49.08
C ARG A 7 3.93 39.00 48.06
N GLN A 8 5.25 39.00 47.86
CA GLN A 8 5.89 39.77 46.77
C GLN A 8 5.75 38.99 45.45
N GLU A 9 5.05 39.59 44.49
CA GLU A 9 5.09 39.22 43.08
C GLU A 9 6.39 39.73 42.45
N ASN A 10 7.15 38.84 41.83
CA ASN A 10 8.26 39.20 40.94
C ASN A 10 7.93 38.67 39.54
N THR A 11 7.63 39.58 38.62
CA THR A 11 7.55 39.33 37.18
C THR A 11 8.94 39.49 36.55
N PRO A 12 9.38 38.58 35.67
CA PRO A 12 10.45 38.87 34.73
C PRO A 12 9.92 39.09 33.32
N LYS A 13 10.48 40.12 32.70
CA LYS A 13 10.21 40.67 31.37
C LYS A 13 10.55 39.68 30.25
N THR A 14 9.72 39.68 29.23
CA THR A 14 9.90 39.03 27.92
C THR A 14 11.06 39.66 27.16
N SER A 15 12.05 38.85 26.77
CA SER A 15 13.08 39.21 25.78
C SER A 15 13.10 38.15 24.68
N THR A 16 12.71 38.57 23.47
CA THR A 16 12.67 37.78 22.24
C THR A 16 14.10 37.55 21.73
N VAL A 17 14.55 36.29 21.65
CA VAL A 17 15.79 35.88 20.97
C VAL A 17 15.45 34.76 19.99
N GLN A 18 15.66 35.01 18.70
CA GLN A 18 15.57 34.01 17.63
C GLN A 18 16.78 33.06 17.68
N PRO A 19 16.62 31.74 17.52
CA PRO A 19 17.75 30.84 17.31
C PRO A 19 17.98 30.59 15.80
N THR A 20 19.15 31.00 15.35
CA THR A 20 19.78 30.64 14.08
C THR A 20 20.15 29.15 14.09
N PHE A 21 19.59 28.37 13.16
CA PHE A 21 19.94 26.96 12.96
C PHE A 21 21.18 26.85 12.05
N VAL A 22 22.24 26.22 12.57
CA VAL A 22 23.39 25.73 11.81
C VAL A 22 23.31 24.20 11.80
N PRO A 23 23.31 23.52 10.64
CA PRO A 23 23.35 22.07 10.60
C PRO A 23 24.80 21.57 10.66
N THR A 24 25.17 20.93 11.77
CA THR A 24 26.41 20.15 11.90
C THR A 24 26.17 18.70 11.48
N GLY A 25 27.10 18.17 10.69
CA GLY A 25 27.00 16.91 9.97
C GLY A 25 26.99 15.63 10.81
N ALA A 26 26.69 14.54 10.11
CA ALA A 26 26.70 13.16 10.61
C ALA A 26 27.59 12.28 9.69
N PRO A 27 28.02 11.10 10.16
CA PRO A 27 29.36 10.56 9.92
C PRO A 27 29.51 9.72 8.64
N SER A 28 30.76 9.61 8.21
CA SER A 28 31.28 8.82 7.09
C SER A 28 31.06 7.31 7.27
N LEU A 29 30.61 6.64 6.21
CA LEU A 29 30.69 5.17 6.07
C LEU A 29 31.59 4.77 4.90
N SER A 30 32.34 3.70 5.16
CA SER A 30 33.41 3.09 4.37
C SER A 30 32.94 2.39 3.09
N THR A 31 33.70 2.61 2.02
CA THR A 31 33.59 1.97 0.71
C THR A 31 34.07 0.50 0.75
N ALA A 32 33.27 -0.41 0.19
CA ALA A 32 33.72 -1.75 -0.20
C ALA A 32 33.54 -1.92 -1.71
N THR A 33 34.65 -2.23 -2.38
CA THR A 33 34.84 -2.31 -3.83
C THR A 33 34.27 -3.63 -4.39
N VAL A 34 33.50 -3.58 -5.48
CA VAL A 34 33.09 -4.77 -6.24
C VAL A 34 33.87 -4.82 -7.55
N SER A 35 34.50 -5.97 -7.80
CA SER A 35 35.36 -6.25 -8.96
C SER A 35 34.56 -6.85 -10.13
N THR A 36 34.94 -6.47 -11.35
CA THR A 36 34.42 -6.85 -12.66
C THR A 36 35.11 -8.10 -13.22
N ILE A 37 34.35 -9.11 -13.65
CA ILE A 37 34.75 -10.28 -14.48
C ILE A 37 33.45 -10.84 -15.10
N ALA A 38 33.28 -11.37 -16.32
CA ALA A 38 33.93 -11.35 -17.63
C ALA A 38 32.92 -12.00 -18.62
N THR A 39 33.09 -11.77 -19.92
CA THR A 39 32.38 -12.38 -21.06
C THR A 39 32.77 -13.84 -21.31
N PRO A 40 31.91 -14.60 -22.04
CA PRO A 40 32.29 -15.16 -23.36
C PRO A 40 31.11 -15.05 -24.38
N ILE A 41 31.23 -14.82 -25.70
CA ILE A 41 31.96 -15.39 -26.86
C ILE A 41 31.42 -16.75 -27.39
N ASN A 42 31.01 -16.72 -28.68
CA ASN A 42 30.72 -17.77 -29.70
C ASN A 42 29.39 -18.54 -29.62
N GLY A 43 28.70 -18.91 -30.72
CA GLY A 43 29.04 -18.88 -32.15
C GLY A 43 27.87 -19.40 -33.03
N ASP A 44 28.10 -19.36 -34.35
CA ASP A 44 27.21 -19.53 -35.52
C ASP A 44 26.43 -20.86 -35.69
N ALA A 45 25.32 -20.78 -36.48
CA ALA A 45 24.98 -21.59 -37.69
C ALA A 45 23.44 -21.56 -37.94
N ALA A 46 22.93 -20.98 -39.04
CA ALA A 46 22.54 -21.61 -40.33
C ALA A 46 21.48 -22.73 -40.18
N SER A 47 20.38 -22.90 -40.94
CA SER A 47 19.90 -22.42 -42.24
C SER A 47 18.47 -23.04 -42.48
N THR A 48 17.47 -22.29 -42.98
CA THR A 48 16.81 -22.41 -44.32
C THR A 48 15.48 -23.20 -44.47
N HIS A 49 14.58 -22.57 -45.26
CA HIS A 49 13.49 -23.10 -46.14
C HIS A 49 12.16 -23.57 -45.51
N ASP A 50 10.98 -23.43 -46.12
CA ASP A 50 10.36 -22.49 -47.09
C ASP A 50 8.91 -22.97 -47.38
N ILE A 51 7.99 -22.02 -47.63
CA ILE A 51 6.86 -22.03 -48.59
C ILE A 51 5.67 -23.03 -48.44
N THR A 52 4.45 -22.50 -48.16
CA THR A 52 3.26 -22.42 -49.09
C THR A 52 1.99 -21.96 -48.34
N GLY A 53 1.30 -20.92 -48.83
CA GLY A 53 -0.03 -20.45 -48.35
C GLY A 53 -1.20 -21.07 -49.15
N PRO A 54 -2.31 -20.35 -49.38
CA PRO A 54 -3.13 -19.55 -48.46
C PRO A 54 -4.60 -20.08 -48.42
N ALA A 55 -5.35 -19.80 -47.35
CA ALA A 55 -6.81 -19.96 -47.35
C ALA A 55 -7.48 -18.74 -46.71
N GLN A 56 -8.18 -17.98 -47.55
CA GLN A 56 -9.03 -16.87 -47.16
C GLN A 56 -10.29 -17.38 -46.45
N SER A 57 -10.61 -16.83 -45.27
CA SER A 57 -11.97 -16.80 -44.77
C SER A 57 -12.26 -15.46 -44.07
N VAL A 58 -12.87 -14.57 -44.86
CA VAL A 58 -13.92 -13.60 -44.53
C VAL A 58 -13.91 -12.99 -43.12
N ALA A 59 -13.55 -11.72 -43.08
CA ALA A 59 -13.68 -10.79 -41.98
C ALA A 59 -15.14 -10.61 -41.51
N ASN A 60 -15.33 -10.42 -40.20
CA ASN A 60 -16.26 -9.42 -39.68
C ASN A 60 -15.94 -8.99 -38.23
N SER A 61 -15.86 -7.67 -38.08
CA SER A 61 -16.05 -6.82 -36.88
C SER A 61 -15.06 -6.91 -35.71
N SER A 62 -13.96 -6.18 -35.87
CA SER A 62 -13.32 -5.34 -34.85
C SER A 62 -14.13 -4.05 -34.61
N THR A 63 -14.50 -3.71 -33.37
CA THR A 63 -14.74 -2.28 -33.00
C THR A 63 -14.83 -1.95 -31.51
N THR A 64 -14.86 -2.91 -30.58
CA THR A 64 -15.19 -2.59 -29.17
C THR A 64 -14.00 -2.54 -28.20
N ALA A 65 -12.82 -3.04 -28.60
CA ALA A 65 -11.63 -3.09 -27.74
C ALA A 65 -10.70 -1.87 -27.87
N THR A 66 -10.71 -1.18 -29.02
CA THR A 66 -9.83 -0.04 -29.31
C THR A 66 -10.27 1.27 -28.64
N VAL A 67 -11.58 1.50 -28.49
CA VAL A 67 -12.12 2.76 -27.94
C VAL A 67 -11.85 2.89 -26.43
N THR A 68 -11.77 1.77 -25.70
CA THR A 68 -11.54 1.76 -24.25
C THR A 68 -10.10 2.11 -23.86
N THR A 69 -9.13 1.68 -24.66
CA THR A 69 -7.71 2.06 -24.50
C THR A 69 -7.46 3.53 -24.85
N ASP A 70 -8.22 4.09 -25.81
CA ASP A 70 -8.08 5.47 -26.27
C ASP A 70 -8.61 6.49 -25.24
N GLU A 71 -9.71 6.20 -24.56
CA GLU A 71 -10.24 7.08 -23.50
C GLU A 71 -9.37 7.08 -22.23
N GLU A 72 -8.84 5.91 -21.83
CA GLU A 72 -7.89 5.82 -20.72
C GLU A 72 -6.58 6.54 -21.02
N THR A 73 -6.04 6.37 -22.23
CA THR A 73 -4.87 7.15 -22.66
C THR A 73 -5.19 8.63 -22.69
N MET A 74 -6.36 9.06 -23.14
CA MET A 74 -6.74 10.47 -23.18
C MET A 74 -6.92 11.10 -21.78
N GLN A 75 -7.51 10.38 -20.82
CA GLN A 75 -7.67 10.86 -19.45
C GLN A 75 -6.32 10.89 -18.69
N ASN A 76 -5.49 9.87 -18.86
CA ASN A 76 -4.13 9.84 -18.31
C ASN A 76 -3.27 10.95 -18.94
N ARG A 77 -3.40 11.15 -20.25
CA ARG A 77 -2.76 12.23 -20.99
C ARG A 77 -3.21 13.59 -20.48
N LYS A 78 -4.49 13.77 -20.16
CA LYS A 78 -5.00 15.02 -19.57
C LYS A 78 -4.46 15.30 -18.16
N LEU A 79 -4.32 14.27 -17.32
CA LEU A 79 -3.70 14.39 -15.98
C LEU A 79 -2.21 14.73 -16.08
N VAL A 80 -1.51 14.07 -17.02
CA VAL A 80 -0.11 14.37 -17.33
C VAL A 80 0.02 15.77 -17.92
N GLU A 81 -0.86 16.20 -18.83
CA GLU A 81 -0.86 17.52 -19.45
C GLU A 81 -1.21 18.64 -18.44
N GLU A 82 -2.17 18.44 -17.53
CA GLU A 82 -2.45 19.38 -16.44
C GLU A 82 -1.26 19.49 -15.49
N PHE A 83 -0.58 18.36 -15.23
CA PHE A 83 0.64 18.37 -14.43
C PHE A 83 1.82 19.02 -15.16
N GLN A 84 1.99 18.76 -16.46
CA GLN A 84 2.98 19.38 -17.33
C GLN A 84 2.75 20.89 -17.39
N TYR A 85 1.49 21.32 -17.47
CA TYR A 85 1.08 22.72 -17.42
C TYR A 85 1.38 23.35 -16.06
N LEU A 86 1.11 22.64 -14.95
CA LEU A 86 1.48 23.11 -13.61
C LEU A 86 3.00 23.19 -13.43
N LEU A 87 3.73 22.23 -14.00
CA LEU A 87 5.19 22.22 -14.08
C LEU A 87 5.69 23.44 -14.86
N GLU A 88 5.19 23.67 -16.06
CA GLU A 88 5.61 24.75 -16.97
C GLU A 88 5.25 26.13 -16.39
N LYS A 89 4.08 26.24 -15.75
CA LYS A 89 3.71 27.42 -14.97
C LYS A 89 4.63 27.61 -13.76
N SER A 90 5.03 26.53 -13.08
CA SER A 90 6.06 26.59 -12.04
C SER A 90 7.43 26.97 -12.60
N GLN A 91 7.79 26.55 -13.83
CA GLN A 91 9.03 26.96 -14.50
C GLN A 91 9.06 28.46 -14.76
N SER A 92 7.92 29.07 -15.13
CA SER A 92 7.82 30.54 -15.25
C SER A 92 8.06 31.26 -13.92
N LEU A 93 7.60 30.66 -12.80
CA LEU A 93 7.83 31.15 -11.44
C LEU A 93 9.27 30.91 -10.96
N PHE A 94 9.98 29.98 -11.60
CA PHE A 94 11.36 29.61 -11.30
C PHE A 94 12.39 30.24 -12.25
N SER A 95 12.01 31.30 -12.97
CA SER A 95 12.91 32.06 -13.84
C SER A 95 13.94 32.86 -13.03
N GLY A 96 14.96 32.15 -12.53
CA GLY A 96 16.10 32.70 -11.80
C GLY A 96 17.02 31.57 -11.33
N LEU A 97 18.27 31.55 -11.81
CA LEU A 97 19.34 30.58 -11.50
C LEU A 97 19.84 30.69 -10.05
N SER A 98 18.95 30.59 -9.06
CA SER A 98 19.36 30.48 -7.65
C SER A 98 19.38 29.00 -7.22
N PRO A 99 20.40 28.56 -6.47
CA PRO A 99 20.50 27.17 -6.04
C PRO A 99 19.27 26.71 -5.23
N ALA A 100 18.67 27.62 -4.45
CA ALA A 100 17.47 27.35 -3.67
C ALA A 100 16.23 27.02 -4.54
N LEU A 101 16.16 27.59 -5.74
CA LEU A 101 15.05 27.37 -6.67
C LEU A 101 15.16 26.03 -7.37
N MET A 102 16.38 25.65 -7.76
CA MET A 102 16.65 24.32 -8.31
C MET A 102 16.36 23.22 -7.29
N ILE A 103 16.77 23.41 -6.02
CA ILE A 103 16.40 22.48 -4.94
C ILE A 103 14.88 22.32 -4.85
N LYS A 104 14.11 23.42 -4.89
CA LYS A 104 12.63 23.35 -4.87
C LYS A 104 12.08 22.57 -6.06
N LYS A 105 12.61 22.82 -7.27
CA LYS A 105 12.24 22.11 -8.50
C LYS A 105 12.55 20.62 -8.38
N MET A 106 13.77 20.24 -8.00
CA MET A 106 14.19 18.85 -7.82
C MET A 106 13.33 18.12 -6.76
N ARG A 107 13.02 18.78 -5.64
CA ARG A 107 12.11 18.24 -4.62
C ARG A 107 10.68 18.05 -5.13
N TYR A 108 10.23 18.84 -6.10
CA TYR A 108 8.93 18.66 -6.73
C TYR A 108 8.90 17.43 -7.63
N TYR A 109 9.93 17.25 -8.47
CA TYR A 109 10.13 16.02 -9.28
C TYR A 109 10.18 14.77 -8.40
N ALA A 110 11.00 14.75 -7.36
CA ALA A 110 11.11 13.60 -6.46
C ALA A 110 9.76 13.23 -5.83
N ARG A 111 8.97 14.22 -5.38
CA ARG A 111 7.62 13.97 -4.84
C ARG A 111 6.65 13.46 -5.90
N PHE A 112 6.73 13.99 -7.12
CA PHE A 112 5.82 13.56 -8.18
C PHE A 112 6.17 12.16 -8.69
N ILE A 113 7.44 11.77 -8.71
CA ILE A 113 7.87 10.40 -8.95
C ILE A 113 7.19 9.45 -7.94
N VAL A 114 7.16 9.80 -6.65
CA VAL A 114 6.43 9.01 -5.64
C VAL A 114 4.94 8.91 -6.02
N VAL A 115 4.28 10.00 -6.44
CA VAL A 115 2.88 9.94 -6.87
C VAL A 115 2.70 9.00 -8.07
N CYS A 116 3.56 9.08 -9.09
CA CYS A 116 3.50 8.18 -10.25
C CYS A 116 3.75 6.72 -9.86
N LEU A 117 4.67 6.46 -8.92
CA LEU A 117 4.90 5.14 -8.34
C LEU A 117 3.63 4.61 -7.66
N LEU A 118 2.97 5.43 -6.85
CA LEU A 118 1.72 5.06 -6.19
C LEU A 118 0.53 4.92 -7.14
N LEU A 119 0.64 5.36 -8.39
CA LEU A 119 -0.38 5.22 -9.45
C LEU A 119 -0.01 4.18 -10.51
N ASN A 120 1.12 3.49 -10.35
CA ASN A 120 1.68 2.52 -11.31
C ASN A 120 1.80 3.12 -12.73
N LYS A 121 2.38 4.33 -12.82
CA LYS A 121 2.59 5.06 -14.08
C LYS A 121 4.07 5.04 -14.49
N ASP A 122 4.58 3.86 -14.82
CA ASP A 122 6.01 3.61 -15.03
C ASP A 122 6.65 4.46 -16.12
N ASP A 123 5.94 4.71 -17.23
CA ASP A 123 6.44 5.56 -18.31
C ASP A 123 6.67 7.00 -17.83
N ASN A 124 5.74 7.54 -17.04
CA ASN A 124 5.89 8.86 -16.43
C ASN A 124 7.05 8.88 -15.44
N ILE A 125 7.23 7.81 -14.66
CA ILE A 125 8.36 7.71 -13.73
C ILE A 125 9.69 7.80 -14.49
N ARG A 126 9.85 7.04 -15.58
CA ARG A 126 11.08 7.05 -16.40
C ARG A 126 11.37 8.43 -16.99
N LEU A 127 10.34 9.10 -17.49
CA LEU A 127 10.46 10.47 -18.01
C LEU A 127 10.92 11.44 -16.90
N LEU A 128 10.26 11.39 -15.74
CA LEU A 128 10.57 12.29 -14.61
C LEU A 128 11.96 12.04 -14.02
N ILE A 129 12.44 10.79 -14.00
CA ILE A 129 13.80 10.47 -13.57
C ILE A 129 14.82 11.08 -14.52
N SER A 130 14.62 10.94 -15.84
CA SER A 130 15.49 11.54 -16.85
C SER A 130 15.55 13.08 -16.73
N GLU A 131 14.39 13.72 -16.54
CA GLU A 131 14.35 15.17 -16.29
C GLU A 131 15.02 15.57 -14.97
N LEU A 132 14.82 14.79 -13.90
CA LEU A 132 15.47 15.04 -12.61
C LEU A 132 16.99 14.87 -12.70
N GLU A 133 17.48 13.88 -13.45
CA GLU A 133 18.90 13.67 -13.70
C GLU A 133 19.53 14.90 -14.36
N GLY A 134 18.89 15.44 -15.40
CA GLY A 134 19.32 16.69 -16.04
C GLY A 134 19.40 17.87 -15.05
N LEU A 135 18.42 18.01 -14.15
CA LEU A 135 18.40 19.06 -13.13
C LEU A 135 19.50 18.89 -12.08
N VAL A 136 19.74 17.66 -11.63
CA VAL A 136 20.81 17.35 -10.66
C VAL A 136 22.18 17.65 -11.28
N ASP A 137 22.36 17.30 -12.55
CA ASP A 137 23.57 17.60 -13.31
C ASP A 137 23.83 19.09 -13.45
N GLU A 138 22.81 19.86 -13.85
CA GLU A 138 22.89 21.31 -13.96
C GLU A 138 23.18 21.96 -12.59
N TYR A 139 22.54 21.46 -11.53
CA TYR A 139 22.72 21.94 -10.16
C TYR A 139 24.15 21.71 -9.67
N ALA A 140 24.68 20.50 -9.88
CA ALA A 140 26.04 20.14 -9.50
C ALA A 140 27.09 20.93 -10.29
N LYS A 141 26.91 21.08 -11.61
CA LYS A 141 27.84 21.81 -12.49
C LYS A 141 27.85 23.30 -12.20
N SER A 142 26.67 23.91 -12.01
CA SER A 142 26.53 25.37 -11.89
C SER A 142 26.88 25.88 -10.48
N PHE A 143 26.56 25.13 -9.42
CA PHE A 143 26.68 25.64 -8.04
C PHE A 143 27.73 24.91 -7.19
N LYS A 144 28.21 23.73 -7.61
CA LYS A 144 29.13 22.86 -6.85
C LYS A 144 28.79 22.75 -5.36
N PRO A 145 27.54 22.47 -5.00
CA PRO A 145 27.09 22.52 -3.62
C PRO A 145 27.50 21.24 -2.86
N PRO A 146 27.63 21.30 -1.51
CA PRO A 146 28.06 20.16 -0.71
C PRO A 146 27.06 18.98 -0.73
N ASP A 147 25.78 19.25 -0.96
CA ASP A 147 24.68 18.28 -1.02
C ASP A 147 24.48 17.65 -2.41
N ALA A 148 25.29 18.00 -3.42
CA ALA A 148 25.17 17.42 -4.77
C ALA A 148 25.23 15.88 -4.76
N LYS A 149 26.06 15.31 -3.88
CA LYS A 149 26.16 13.86 -3.71
C LYS A 149 24.88 13.24 -3.13
N GLU A 150 24.19 13.95 -2.25
CA GLU A 150 22.91 13.49 -1.70
C GLU A 150 21.84 13.43 -2.80
N TRP A 151 21.83 14.42 -3.70
CA TRP A 151 20.94 14.42 -4.85
C TRP A 151 21.25 13.32 -5.88
N GLN A 152 22.54 13.02 -6.09
CA GLN A 152 22.91 11.85 -6.89
C GLN A 152 22.45 10.55 -6.23
N MET A 153 22.54 10.46 -4.89
CA MET A 153 22.06 9.31 -4.14
C MET A 153 20.55 9.12 -4.30
N VAL A 154 19.77 10.22 -4.33
CA VAL A 154 18.32 10.16 -4.60
C VAL A 154 18.02 9.48 -5.95
N LEU A 155 18.76 9.82 -7.02
CA LEU A 155 18.60 9.17 -8.32
C LEU A 155 18.92 7.67 -8.24
N VAL A 156 20.01 7.32 -7.58
CA VAL A 156 20.41 5.91 -7.37
C VAL A 156 19.35 5.15 -6.58
N GLU A 157 18.80 5.73 -5.51
CA GLU A 157 17.73 5.12 -4.72
C GLU A 157 16.49 4.84 -5.58
N ILE A 158 16.04 5.81 -6.40
CA ILE A 158 14.86 5.63 -7.27
C ILE A 158 15.09 4.51 -8.27
N THR A 159 16.20 4.54 -9.00
CA THR A 159 16.50 3.53 -10.02
C THR A 159 16.66 2.15 -9.38
N THR A 160 17.36 2.05 -8.25
CA THR A 160 17.52 0.79 -7.52
C THR A 160 16.17 0.24 -7.04
N PHE A 161 15.27 1.11 -6.56
CA PHE A 161 13.92 0.73 -6.15
C PHE A 161 13.12 0.15 -7.32
N MET A 162 13.13 0.81 -8.48
CA MET A 162 12.43 0.34 -9.67
C MET A 162 13.00 -0.97 -10.22
N GLU A 163 14.32 -1.12 -10.25
CA GLU A 163 14.96 -2.34 -10.74
C GLU A 163 14.71 -3.53 -9.81
N ALA A 164 14.65 -3.31 -8.49
CA ALA A 164 14.32 -4.36 -7.54
C ALA A 164 12.89 -4.90 -7.70
N GLU A 165 11.94 -4.04 -8.07
CA GLU A 165 10.55 -4.42 -8.37
C GLU A 165 10.49 -5.28 -9.65
N LYS A 166 11.10 -4.81 -10.74
CA LYS A 166 11.18 -5.53 -12.01
C LYS A 166 11.89 -6.87 -11.91
N LYS A 167 12.93 -6.98 -11.07
CA LYS A 167 13.71 -8.21 -10.90
C LYS A 167 12.87 -9.40 -10.43
N LEU A 168 11.73 -9.14 -9.79
CA LEU A 168 10.82 -10.19 -9.34
C LEU A 168 9.81 -10.61 -10.41
N VAL A 169 9.63 -9.78 -11.44
CA VAL A 169 8.68 -10.02 -12.52
C VAL A 169 9.27 -11.02 -13.51
N PRO A 170 8.58 -12.14 -13.80
CA PRO A 170 9.03 -13.07 -14.83
C PRO A 170 9.16 -12.40 -16.20
N ILE A 171 10.14 -12.86 -16.96
CA ILE A 171 10.45 -12.32 -18.28
C ILE A 171 10.01 -13.32 -19.36
N SER A 172 9.30 -12.81 -20.37
CA SER A 172 8.87 -13.56 -21.54
C SER A 172 10.04 -13.88 -22.48
N ALA A 173 9.86 -14.80 -23.42
CA ALA A 173 10.91 -15.19 -24.37
C ALA A 173 11.43 -14.02 -25.24
N ASP A 174 10.58 -13.03 -25.49
CA ASP A 174 10.91 -11.79 -26.20
C ASP A 174 11.59 -10.72 -25.33
N ARG A 175 11.98 -11.08 -24.09
CA ARG A 175 12.60 -10.22 -23.08
C ARG A 175 11.70 -9.11 -22.56
N THR A 176 10.39 -9.24 -22.71
CA THR A 176 9.43 -8.32 -22.09
C THR A 176 8.99 -8.85 -20.71
N PRO A 177 8.95 -8.00 -19.66
CA PRO A 177 8.37 -8.39 -18.38
C PRO A 177 6.86 -8.66 -18.52
N VAL A 178 6.35 -9.66 -17.82
CA VAL A 178 4.89 -9.90 -17.77
C VAL A 178 4.16 -8.76 -17.07
N THR A 179 2.94 -8.47 -17.52
CA THR A 179 2.09 -7.44 -16.91
C THR A 179 1.44 -7.98 -15.65
N ILE A 180 1.57 -7.25 -14.53
CA ILE A 180 1.03 -7.66 -13.23
C ILE A 180 -0.05 -6.69 -12.76
N VAL A 181 -1.17 -7.25 -12.29
CA VAL A 181 -2.27 -6.50 -11.70
C VAL A 181 -2.26 -6.65 -10.18
N HIS A 182 -1.83 -5.61 -9.48
CA HIS A 182 -1.65 -5.65 -8.02
C HIS A 182 -2.89 -5.25 -7.22
N ARG A 183 -3.81 -4.49 -7.83
CA ARG A 183 -4.95 -3.86 -7.15
C ARG A 183 -6.16 -4.75 -7.13
N LEU A 184 -6.89 -4.67 -6.02
CA LEU A 184 -8.12 -5.42 -5.82
C LEU A 184 -9.18 -5.00 -6.84
N PRO A 185 -9.82 -5.92 -7.58
CA PRO A 185 -10.90 -5.59 -8.49
C PRO A 185 -12.05 -4.87 -7.77
N SER A 186 -12.68 -3.91 -8.45
CA SER A 186 -13.79 -3.11 -7.90
C SER A 186 -15.12 -3.86 -7.79
N ALA A 187 -15.20 -5.11 -8.26
CA ALA A 187 -16.42 -5.91 -8.19
C ALA A 187 -16.29 -6.99 -7.11
N PRO A 188 -17.13 -6.97 -6.06
CA PRO A 188 -17.35 -8.16 -5.26
C PRO A 188 -18.24 -9.11 -6.05
N ASN A 189 -17.69 -10.20 -6.58
CA ASN A 189 -18.52 -11.37 -6.87
C ASN A 189 -18.76 -12.08 -5.53
N TYR A 190 -20.04 -12.29 -5.20
CA TYR A 190 -20.58 -12.95 -4.00
C TYR A 190 -20.72 -12.04 -2.77
N SER A 191 -21.97 -11.64 -2.47
CA SER A 191 -22.37 -11.22 -1.13
C SER A 191 -22.12 -12.39 -0.16
N ARG A 192 -20.96 -12.38 0.51
CA ARG A 192 -20.61 -13.28 1.62
C ARG A 192 -21.39 -12.98 2.91
N GLU A 193 -22.46 -12.21 2.77
CA GLU A 193 -23.22 -11.53 3.82
C GLU A 193 -24.23 -12.45 4.49
N LYS A 194 -24.67 -13.53 3.81
CA LYS A 194 -25.69 -14.44 4.34
C LYS A 194 -25.13 -15.49 5.31
N ASP A 195 -23.82 -15.73 5.30
CA ASP A 195 -23.23 -16.89 5.98
C ASP A 195 -22.56 -16.54 7.32
N VAL A 196 -22.28 -15.26 7.58
CA VAL A 196 -21.60 -14.82 8.81
C VAL A 196 -22.56 -13.96 9.63
N GLY A 197 -23.14 -14.54 10.69
CA GLY A 197 -23.95 -13.79 11.65
C GLY A 197 -23.15 -12.67 12.34
N GLY A 198 -23.72 -11.48 12.46
CA GLY A 198 -23.11 -10.32 13.12
C GLY A 198 -23.03 -9.07 12.25
N GLN A 199 -22.57 -7.96 12.82
CA GLN A 199 -22.36 -6.72 12.07
C GLN A 199 -21.10 -6.81 11.20
N LYS A 200 -21.22 -6.35 9.95
CA LYS A 200 -20.17 -6.33 8.93
C LYS A 200 -18.98 -5.51 9.41
N LEU A 201 -17.79 -6.05 9.23
CA LEU A 201 -16.56 -5.31 9.46
C LEU A 201 -16.11 -4.64 8.16
N LYS A 202 -15.57 -3.43 8.27
CA LYS A 202 -14.95 -2.72 7.14
C LYS A 202 -13.57 -2.23 7.55
N LEU A 203 -12.57 -2.49 6.70
CA LEU A 203 -11.25 -1.92 6.90
C LEU A 203 -11.31 -0.41 6.68
N GLN A 204 -10.96 0.36 7.72
CA GLN A 204 -11.02 1.83 7.69
C GLN A 204 -9.64 2.45 7.77
N GLU A 205 -8.83 2.02 8.73
CA GLU A 205 -7.50 2.55 8.97
C GLU A 205 -6.44 1.48 8.75
N ALA A 206 -5.34 1.82 8.09
CA ALA A 206 -4.19 0.94 7.90
C ALA A 206 -2.89 1.68 8.24
N ILE A 207 -2.11 1.15 9.18
CA ILE A 207 -0.78 1.66 9.53
C ILE A 207 0.24 0.68 8.96
N LEU A 208 1.09 1.15 8.05
CA LEU A 208 2.15 0.36 7.42
C LEU A 208 3.51 0.82 7.95
N VAL A 209 4.21 -0.07 8.65
CA VAL A 209 5.51 0.21 9.27
C VAL A 209 6.60 -0.55 8.54
N GLY A 210 7.61 0.17 8.06
CA GLY A 210 8.86 -0.40 7.53
C GLY A 210 10.04 -0.01 8.39
N ASN A 211 10.71 -0.98 9.01
CA ASN A 211 11.86 -0.74 9.88
C ASN A 211 13.04 -1.72 9.68
N TYR A 212 13.01 -2.56 8.62
CA TYR A 212 14.21 -3.28 8.18
C TYR A 212 15.26 -2.29 7.64
N GLN A 213 16.48 -2.37 8.19
CA GLN A 213 17.50 -1.36 7.91
C GLN A 213 18.09 -1.46 6.50
N LYS A 214 18.20 -2.69 5.98
CA LYS A 214 18.87 -3.00 4.71
C LYS A 214 17.91 -3.11 3.54
N GLN A 215 16.60 -3.00 3.79
CA GLN A 215 15.62 -3.08 2.72
C GLN A 215 15.71 -1.85 1.81
N ILE A 216 15.70 -2.09 0.50
CA ILE A 216 15.67 -1.03 -0.51
C ILE A 216 14.47 -0.12 -0.26
N LYS A 217 14.73 1.18 -0.39
CA LYS A 217 13.73 2.23 -0.21
C LYS A 217 13.95 3.37 -1.19
N PHE A 218 12.89 4.14 -1.38
CA PHE A 218 12.96 5.45 -2.00
C PHE A 218 12.02 6.40 -1.25
N SER A 219 12.49 7.60 -0.89
CA SER A 219 11.67 8.60 -0.20
C SER A 219 10.98 8.07 1.07
N GLU A 220 11.71 7.31 1.89
CA GLU A 220 11.20 6.65 3.12
C GLU A 220 10.12 5.57 2.87
N LEU A 221 9.82 5.24 1.61
CA LEU A 221 8.96 4.13 1.25
C LEU A 221 9.82 2.89 0.98
N THR A 222 9.68 1.84 1.79
CA THR A 222 10.34 0.56 1.52
C THR A 222 9.54 -0.29 0.53
N LEU A 223 10.19 -1.29 -0.09
CA LEU A 223 9.50 -2.20 -1.04
C LEU A 223 8.29 -2.90 -0.43
N ASP A 224 8.40 -3.34 0.82
CA ASP A 224 7.30 -4.02 1.50
C ASP A 224 6.15 -3.07 1.83
N MET A 225 6.45 -1.83 2.24
CA MET A 225 5.43 -0.79 2.43
C MET A 225 4.71 -0.48 1.12
N TYR A 226 5.45 -0.37 0.01
CA TYR A 226 4.88 -0.15 -1.32
C TYR A 226 3.95 -1.29 -1.72
N ARG A 227 4.38 -2.55 -1.58
CA ARG A 227 3.56 -3.75 -1.87
C ARG A 227 2.27 -3.77 -1.06
N MET A 228 2.36 -3.58 0.25
CA MET A 228 1.19 -3.55 1.12
C MET A 228 0.25 -2.38 0.80
N LEU A 229 0.80 -1.21 0.43
CA LEU A 229 0.02 -0.08 -0.03
C LEU A 229 -0.77 -0.44 -1.31
N GLN A 230 -0.12 -1.02 -2.31
CA GLN A 230 -0.77 -1.45 -3.56
C GLN A 230 -1.85 -2.50 -3.32
N SER A 231 -1.65 -3.42 -2.37
CA SER A 231 -2.65 -4.42 -1.98
C SER A 231 -3.87 -3.83 -1.25
N LEU A 232 -3.75 -2.61 -0.72
CA LEU A 232 -4.82 -1.88 -0.05
C LEU A 232 -5.49 -0.83 -0.96
N GLU A 233 -5.40 -1.04 -2.27
CA GLU A 233 -6.00 -0.18 -3.30
C GLU A 233 -6.95 -0.99 -4.19
N ARG A 234 -8.15 -0.45 -4.41
CA ARG A 234 -9.07 -0.92 -5.46
C ARG A 234 -8.64 -0.41 -6.83
N GLN A 235 -8.96 -1.19 -7.86
CA GLN A 235 -8.83 -0.77 -9.24
C GLN A 235 -9.74 0.45 -9.51
N PRO A 236 -9.26 1.47 -10.24
CA PRO A 236 -10.10 2.61 -10.61
C PRO A 236 -11.38 2.17 -11.33
N VAL A 237 -12.55 2.64 -10.87
CA VAL A 237 -13.82 2.38 -11.56
C VAL A 237 -13.92 3.33 -12.76
N ILE A 238 -13.84 2.79 -13.97
CA ILE A 238 -14.06 3.55 -15.20
C ILE A 238 -15.56 3.69 -15.40
N TYR A 239 -16.09 4.88 -15.15
CA TYR A 239 -17.49 5.20 -15.40
C TYR A 239 -17.75 5.29 -16.91
N LYS A 240 -18.36 4.26 -17.51
CA LYS A 240 -18.97 4.37 -18.84
C LYS A 240 -20.26 5.20 -18.72
N PRO A 241 -20.40 6.36 -19.40
CA PRO A 241 -21.65 7.10 -19.39
C PRO A 241 -22.75 6.25 -20.04
N ALA A 242 -23.82 5.96 -19.30
CA ALA A 242 -24.95 5.23 -19.86
C ALA A 242 -25.57 6.02 -21.02
N ALA A 243 -25.63 5.40 -22.21
CA ALA A 243 -26.30 5.96 -23.38
C ALA A 243 -27.77 6.24 -23.03
N LYS A 244 -28.16 7.52 -23.04
CA LYS A 244 -29.54 7.96 -22.81
C LYS A 244 -30.43 7.37 -23.90
N LYS A 245 -31.25 6.37 -23.57
CA LYS A 245 -32.38 5.96 -24.42
C LYS A 245 -33.46 7.04 -24.31
N ASN A 246 -33.64 7.81 -25.38
CA ASN A 246 -34.77 8.73 -25.53
C ASN A 246 -36.08 7.93 -25.68
N LEU A 247 -36.93 7.95 -24.66
CA LEU A 247 -38.33 7.48 -24.75
C LEU A 247 -39.24 8.71 -24.76
N LYS A 248 -40.01 8.88 -25.85
CA LYS A 248 -41.02 9.94 -25.99
C LYS A 248 -42.23 9.66 -25.10
N PRO A 249 -42.89 10.65 -24.48
CA PRO A 249 -44.10 10.42 -23.70
C PRO A 249 -45.32 10.28 -24.61
N ALA A 250 -46.16 9.28 -24.34
CA ALA A 250 -47.48 9.12 -24.94
C ALA A 250 -48.54 9.92 -24.15
N GLU A 251 -49.43 10.60 -24.87
CA GLU A 251 -50.61 11.31 -24.36
C GLU A 251 -51.65 10.32 -23.82
N GLN A 252 -52.25 10.63 -22.66
CA GLN A 252 -53.51 10.02 -22.22
C GLN A 252 -54.46 11.10 -21.71
N GLY A 253 -55.68 11.03 -22.25
CA GLY A 253 -56.75 11.99 -22.14
C GLY A 253 -57.62 11.89 -20.88
N ALA A 254 -58.61 12.78 -20.88
CA ALA A 254 -59.41 13.27 -19.77
C ALA A 254 -60.58 12.36 -19.32
N SER A 255 -61.00 12.57 -18.07
CA SER A 255 -62.38 12.67 -17.52
C SER A 255 -62.30 12.45 -15.98
N ASP A 256 -63.10 13.01 -15.07
CA ASP A 256 -64.31 13.82 -15.13
C ASP A 256 -64.56 14.52 -13.76
N LYS A 257 -65.49 15.49 -13.75
CA LYS A 257 -65.77 16.55 -12.75
C LYS A 257 -66.68 16.17 -11.55
N LYS A 258 -66.63 16.99 -10.48
CA LYS A 258 -67.75 17.73 -9.76
C LYS A 258 -67.25 18.28 -8.40
N GLU A 259 -67.09 19.60 -8.14
CA GLU A 259 -68.06 20.64 -7.67
C GLU A 259 -68.83 20.28 -6.38
N HIS A 260 -69.02 21.10 -5.32
CA HIS A 260 -69.16 22.58 -5.20
C HIS A 260 -69.13 23.06 -3.71
N GLY A 261 -68.78 24.34 -3.45
CA GLY A 261 -69.22 25.15 -2.28
C GLY A 261 -68.14 26.06 -1.64
N LEU A 262 -67.84 27.26 -2.17
CA LEU A 262 -68.39 28.62 -1.91
C LEU A 262 -68.06 29.28 -0.54
N GLY A 263 -67.29 30.40 -0.59
CA GLY A 263 -67.36 31.49 0.39
C GLY A 263 -66.12 32.38 0.57
N LYS A 264 -65.96 33.42 -0.30
CA LYS A 264 -65.51 34.84 -0.11
C LYS A 264 -64.31 35.19 0.81
N ASP A 265 -63.52 36.25 0.65
CA ASP A 265 -63.20 37.27 -0.37
C ASP A 265 -61.99 38.02 0.26
N GLU A 266 -60.83 38.13 -0.41
CA GLU A 266 -60.01 39.37 -0.37
C GLU A 266 -58.92 39.38 -1.47
N VAL A 267 -58.75 40.58 -2.03
CA VAL A 267 -58.03 40.93 -3.27
C VAL A 267 -56.70 41.59 -2.87
N THR A 268 -55.51 41.15 -3.30
CA THR A 268 -54.73 41.75 -4.42
C THR A 268 -53.46 40.91 -4.75
N LYS A 269 -53.11 40.84 -6.05
CA LYS A 269 -52.06 40.08 -6.79
C LYS A 269 -50.69 40.80 -6.87
N PRO A 270 -49.63 40.29 -7.58
CA PRO A 270 -49.11 38.91 -7.72
C PRO A 270 -47.55 38.81 -7.71
N SER A 271 -47.05 37.58 -7.85
CA SER A 271 -45.76 37.15 -8.47
C SER A 271 -44.62 36.64 -7.56
N GLY A 272 -44.10 35.45 -7.90
CA GLY A 272 -42.85 34.89 -7.36
C GLY A 272 -42.94 33.40 -7.02
N ALA A 273 -42.55 32.54 -7.95
CA ALA A 273 -42.66 31.09 -7.93
C ALA A 273 -41.95 30.40 -6.73
N SER A 274 -42.65 29.44 -6.12
CA SER A 274 -42.13 28.54 -5.08
C SER A 274 -41.42 27.32 -5.68
N ASN A 275 -40.22 27.07 -5.17
CA ASN A 275 -39.35 25.93 -5.41
C ASN A 275 -40.04 24.57 -5.25
N ALA A 276 -39.97 23.74 -6.30
CA ALA A 276 -40.11 22.29 -6.23
C ALA A 276 -38.81 21.66 -6.74
N THR A 277 -37.77 21.62 -5.89
CA THR A 277 -36.51 20.91 -6.19
C THR A 277 -35.84 20.45 -4.89
N SER A 278 -36.53 19.62 -4.09
CA SER A 278 -35.94 19.02 -2.88
C SER A 278 -35.74 17.51 -2.93
N ASN A 279 -36.21 16.81 -3.97
CA ASN A 279 -36.14 15.34 -3.99
C ASN A 279 -35.09 14.74 -4.94
N ALA A 280 -34.28 15.54 -5.65
CA ALA A 280 -33.16 15.05 -6.47
C ALA A 280 -31.80 15.10 -5.75
N ALA A 281 -31.65 15.96 -4.74
CA ALA A 281 -30.40 16.10 -3.97
C ALA A 281 -30.23 15.01 -2.89
N ALA A 282 -31.33 14.49 -2.32
CA ALA A 282 -31.30 13.42 -1.34
C ALA A 282 -30.90 12.06 -1.97
N ALA A 283 -31.33 11.79 -3.20
CA ALA A 283 -30.93 10.59 -3.94
C ALA A 283 -29.44 10.61 -4.34
N ALA A 284 -28.88 11.80 -4.62
CA ALA A 284 -27.46 11.96 -4.94
C ALA A 284 -26.53 11.92 -3.71
N GLN A 285 -27.06 12.13 -2.49
CA GLN A 285 -26.29 11.99 -1.24
C GLN A 285 -26.34 10.56 -0.69
N ALA A 286 -27.43 9.82 -0.87
CA ALA A 286 -27.51 8.42 -0.49
C ALA A 286 -26.60 7.53 -1.35
N ASP A 287 -26.43 7.85 -2.64
CA ASP A 287 -25.66 7.05 -3.61
C ASP A 287 -24.12 7.25 -3.51
N LYS A 288 -23.65 8.16 -2.65
CA LYS A 288 -22.22 8.30 -2.29
C LYS A 288 -21.80 7.44 -1.10
N SER A 289 -22.75 6.93 -0.32
CA SER A 289 -22.49 6.25 0.96
C SER A 289 -22.20 4.75 0.84
N SER A 290 -22.45 4.15 -0.33
CA SER A 290 -22.27 2.71 -0.59
C SER A 290 -21.11 2.38 -1.54
N LYS A 291 -20.31 3.36 -1.96
CA LYS A 291 -19.07 3.09 -2.68
C LYS A 291 -18.05 2.48 -1.73
N GLN A 292 -17.58 1.27 -2.03
CA GLN A 292 -16.47 0.65 -1.32
C GLN A 292 -15.22 1.53 -1.44
N SER A 293 -14.97 2.36 -0.42
CA SER A 293 -13.80 3.24 -0.33
C SER A 293 -12.55 2.46 0.05
N ASN A 294 -11.38 2.89 -0.45
CA ASN A 294 -10.10 2.41 0.06
C ASN A 294 -9.93 2.87 1.52
N PRO A 295 -9.20 2.11 2.37
CA PRO A 295 -8.89 2.55 3.72
C PRO A 295 -7.90 3.71 3.70
N HIS A 296 -7.96 4.52 4.75
CA HIS A 296 -6.97 5.54 5.05
C HIS A 296 -5.65 4.87 5.48
N LYS A 297 -4.51 5.44 5.06
CA LYS A 297 -3.19 4.79 5.18
C LYS A 297 -2.19 5.72 5.85
N TYR A 298 -1.54 5.22 6.89
CA TYR A 298 -0.37 5.84 7.52
C TYR A 298 0.88 5.08 7.11
N LEU A 299 1.89 5.80 6.62
CA LEU A 299 3.18 5.23 6.22
C LEU A 299 4.24 5.68 7.23
N LEU A 300 4.81 4.72 7.96
CA LEU A 300 5.79 5.00 9.00
C LEU A 300 7.10 4.29 8.69
N TYR A 301 8.10 5.07 8.26
CA TYR A 301 9.46 4.59 8.09
C TYR A 301 10.24 4.74 9.38
N ARG A 302 10.72 3.61 9.91
CA ARG A 302 11.54 3.54 11.13
C ARG A 302 11.01 4.39 12.29
N PRO A 303 9.71 4.33 12.61
CA PRO A 303 9.16 5.15 13.69
C PRO A 303 9.78 4.73 15.02
N SER A 304 10.07 5.68 15.90
CA SER A 304 10.32 5.34 17.31
C SER A 304 9.06 4.71 17.92
N LEU A 305 9.21 3.94 19.01
CA LEU A 305 8.06 3.37 19.74
C LEU A 305 7.01 4.44 20.07
N SER A 306 7.44 5.61 20.57
CA SER A 306 6.54 6.72 20.87
C SER A 306 5.79 7.24 19.65
N GLN A 307 6.46 7.37 18.51
CA GLN A 307 5.83 7.81 17.27
C GLN A 307 4.81 6.77 16.81
N LEU A 308 5.18 5.49 16.81
CA LEU A 308 4.27 4.41 16.45
C LEU A 308 2.99 4.42 17.31
N LEU A 309 3.13 4.53 18.63
CA LEU A 309 1.99 4.57 19.55
C LEU A 309 1.10 5.81 19.35
N VAL A 310 1.65 6.95 18.95
CA VAL A 310 0.86 8.14 18.60
C VAL A 310 -0.01 7.87 17.36
N TYR A 311 0.55 7.26 16.32
CA TYR A 311 -0.21 6.93 15.11
C TYR A 311 -1.24 5.81 15.36
N VAL A 312 -0.89 4.77 16.13
CA VAL A 312 -1.85 3.74 16.56
C VAL A 312 -2.99 4.35 17.36
N SER A 313 -2.69 5.26 18.29
CA SER A 313 -3.73 5.97 19.08
C SER A 313 -4.62 6.85 18.20
N THR A 314 -4.05 7.48 17.18
CA THR A 314 -4.77 8.35 16.25
C THR A 314 -5.71 7.52 15.37
N ALA A 315 -5.20 6.48 14.72
CA ALA A 315 -6.02 5.56 13.94
C ALA A 315 -7.11 4.89 14.79
N TYR A 316 -6.79 4.45 16.01
CA TYR A 316 -7.77 3.88 16.93
C TYR A 316 -8.88 4.88 17.27
N LYS A 317 -8.55 6.15 17.50
CA LYS A 317 -9.54 7.20 17.77
C LYS A 317 -10.49 7.38 16.58
N ASP A 318 -9.96 7.39 15.36
CA ASP A 318 -10.72 7.69 14.14
C ASP A 318 -11.47 6.45 13.58
N THR A 319 -11.08 5.25 14.01
CA THR A 319 -11.77 3.99 13.68
C THR A 319 -13.19 3.98 14.27
N SER A 320 -14.24 3.84 13.47
CA SER A 320 -15.62 3.81 13.95
C SER A 320 -16.00 2.47 14.61
N GLU A 321 -17.19 2.41 15.20
CA GLU A 321 -17.78 1.14 15.62
C GLU A 321 -17.93 0.20 14.40
N ASN A 322 -17.54 -1.06 14.54
CA ASN A 322 -17.48 -2.07 13.47
C ASN A 322 -16.52 -1.78 12.30
N ALA A 323 -15.62 -0.82 12.47
CA ALA A 323 -14.47 -0.67 11.58
C ALA A 323 -13.25 -1.41 12.13
N VAL A 324 -12.35 -1.75 11.21
CA VAL A 324 -11.10 -2.45 11.52
C VAL A 324 -9.94 -1.48 11.36
N MET A 325 -9.03 -1.51 12.33
CA MET A 325 -7.70 -0.95 12.22
C MET A 325 -6.73 -2.07 11.85
N LEU A 326 -6.03 -1.93 10.72
CA LEU A 326 -4.95 -2.80 10.32
C LEU A 326 -3.60 -2.22 10.74
N LEU A 327 -2.77 -3.03 11.39
CA LEU A 327 -1.37 -2.69 11.69
C LEU A 327 -0.46 -3.71 11.01
N TYR A 328 0.35 -3.24 10.06
CA TYR A 328 1.37 -4.02 9.39
C TYR A 328 2.75 -3.61 9.91
N LEU A 329 3.54 -4.58 10.37
CA LEU A 329 4.87 -4.40 10.93
C LEU A 329 5.88 -5.19 10.11
N SER A 330 6.79 -4.51 9.41
CA SER A 330 7.93 -5.11 8.71
C SER A 330 9.22 -4.67 9.35
N ALA A 331 9.77 -5.50 10.26
CA ALA A 331 10.94 -5.11 11.05
C ALA A 331 11.63 -6.28 11.77
N ASP A 332 12.90 -6.07 12.11
CA ASP A 332 13.67 -7.01 12.92
C ASP A 332 13.01 -7.30 14.27
N GLY A 333 13.09 -8.55 14.73
CA GLY A 333 12.59 -8.97 16.04
C GLY A 333 13.51 -8.55 17.18
N CYS A 334 12.96 -8.46 18.39
CA CYS A 334 13.72 -8.46 19.63
C CYS A 334 13.34 -9.71 20.41
N THR A 335 14.32 -10.51 20.85
CA THR A 335 14.07 -11.70 21.68
C THR A 335 14.85 -11.61 22.99
N TYR A 336 14.23 -12.06 24.07
CA TYR A 336 14.81 -12.08 25.41
C TYR A 336 14.73 -13.49 25.95
N THR A 337 15.88 -14.07 26.29
CA THR A 337 15.99 -15.48 26.69
C THR A 337 16.06 -15.68 28.20
N ASP A 338 15.98 -14.62 29.01
CA ASP A 338 16.09 -14.75 30.46
C ASP A 338 14.79 -15.30 31.08
N PRO A 339 14.76 -16.57 31.54
CA PRO A 339 13.56 -17.19 32.09
C PRO A 339 13.13 -16.59 33.43
N ARG A 340 13.93 -15.69 34.03
CA ARG A 340 13.62 -14.99 35.28
C ARG A 340 12.70 -13.79 35.06
N ILE A 341 12.59 -13.30 33.82
CA ILE A 341 11.75 -12.14 33.48
C ILE A 341 10.33 -12.65 33.21
N GLN A 342 9.40 -12.36 34.13
CA GLN A 342 7.97 -12.58 33.88
C GLN A 342 7.48 -11.53 32.86
N GLY A 343 7.00 -11.96 31.70
CA GLY A 343 6.46 -11.05 30.68
C GLY A 343 6.54 -11.60 29.26
N TYR A 344 6.45 -10.70 28.28
CA TYR A 344 6.62 -11.05 26.86
C TYR A 344 8.10 -11.24 26.55
N ASN A 345 8.48 -12.42 26.07
CA ASN A 345 9.87 -12.81 25.76
C ASN A 345 10.39 -12.27 24.42
N GLY A 346 9.72 -11.25 23.88
CA GLY A 346 10.10 -10.63 22.63
C GLY A 346 9.08 -9.66 22.10
N GLY A 347 9.39 -9.10 20.94
CA GLY A 347 8.56 -8.12 20.25
C GLY A 347 9.23 -7.66 18.96
N VAL A 348 8.80 -6.51 18.46
CA VAL A 348 9.27 -5.96 17.18
C VAL A 348 10.13 -4.72 17.43
N SER A 349 11.30 -4.65 16.81
CA SER A 349 12.21 -3.51 16.93
C SER A 349 11.60 -2.24 16.32
N THR A 350 11.80 -1.11 16.99
CA THR A 350 11.38 0.23 16.53
C THR A 350 12.59 1.13 16.28
N GLY A 351 12.37 2.26 15.62
CA GLY A 351 13.43 3.20 15.26
C GLY A 351 14.20 3.75 16.46
N GLN A 352 15.53 3.71 16.37
CA GLN A 352 16.45 4.26 17.36
C GLN A 352 17.18 5.48 16.80
N ARG A 353 17.35 6.53 17.62
CA ARG A 353 18.08 7.76 17.23
C ARG A 353 19.60 7.55 17.13
N LYS A 354 20.14 6.52 17.78
CA LYS A 354 21.55 6.12 17.70
C LYS A 354 21.59 4.63 17.36
N PRO A 355 22.16 4.22 16.22
CA PRO A 355 22.35 2.80 15.94
C PRO A 355 23.37 2.26 16.95
N THR A 356 22.94 1.39 17.86
CA THR A 356 23.90 0.57 18.60
C THR A 356 24.55 -0.36 17.59
N THR A 357 25.88 -0.28 17.48
CA THR A 357 26.73 -1.11 16.59
C THR A 357 26.68 -2.60 16.89
N GLU A 358 25.93 -3.02 17.90
CA GLU A 358 25.79 -4.41 18.30
C GLU A 358 24.47 -4.96 17.76
N LYS A 359 24.59 -5.85 16.77
CA LYS A 359 23.55 -6.86 16.47
C LYS A 359 23.42 -7.77 17.69
N SER A 360 22.71 -7.33 18.71
CA SER A 360 22.32 -8.20 19.81
C SER A 360 21.01 -8.87 19.41
N GLU A 361 21.10 -9.95 18.63
CA GLU A 361 19.97 -10.86 18.35
C GLU A 361 19.39 -11.47 19.66
N THR A 362 20.10 -11.33 20.78
CA THR A 362 19.69 -11.84 22.09
C THR A 362 20.18 -10.89 23.20
N SER A 363 19.30 -10.06 23.75
CA SER A 363 19.63 -9.20 24.90
C SER A 363 19.06 -9.80 26.19
N VAL A 364 19.81 -9.64 27.29
CA VAL A 364 19.36 -10.10 28.63
C VAL A 364 18.20 -9.23 29.15
N THR A 365 18.11 -7.98 28.71
CA THR A 365 17.10 -7.02 29.17
C THR A 365 16.15 -6.60 28.04
N PRO A 366 14.85 -6.42 28.32
CA PRO A 366 13.88 -5.84 27.39
C PRO A 366 14.32 -4.47 26.87
N SER A 367 14.26 -4.29 25.56
CA SER A 367 14.58 -3.02 24.90
C SER A 367 13.41 -2.04 25.03
N ILE A 368 13.70 -0.79 25.44
CA ILE A 368 12.72 0.31 25.42
C ILE A 368 12.34 0.75 23.99
N HIS A 369 13.07 0.26 22.99
CA HIS A 369 12.82 0.51 21.57
C HIS A 369 12.21 -0.73 20.90
N CYS A 370 11.41 -1.50 21.64
CA CYS A 370 10.70 -2.67 21.17
C CYS A 370 9.20 -2.50 21.43
N LEU A 371 8.38 -2.77 20.41
CA LEU A 371 6.94 -2.92 20.56
C LEU A 371 6.66 -4.36 21.03
N HIS A 372 6.12 -4.48 22.24
CA HIS A 372 5.68 -5.76 22.79
C HIS A 372 4.17 -5.95 22.54
N PRO A 373 3.66 -7.19 22.58
CA PRO A 373 2.23 -7.43 22.42
C PRO A 373 1.38 -6.74 23.51
N ALA A 374 1.94 -6.56 24.72
CA ALA A 374 1.32 -5.82 25.82
C ALA A 374 0.93 -4.38 25.42
N ASP A 375 1.77 -3.73 24.63
CA ASP A 375 1.60 -2.33 24.23
C ASP A 375 0.39 -2.16 23.31
N LEU A 376 -0.06 -3.24 22.67
CA LEU A 376 -1.22 -3.23 21.78
C LEU A 376 -2.54 -3.53 22.49
N VAL A 377 -2.50 -4.08 23.71
CA VAL A 377 -3.71 -4.45 24.47
C VAL A 377 -4.70 -3.29 24.61
N PRO A 378 -4.28 -2.03 24.87
CA PRO A 378 -5.25 -0.94 24.96
C PRO A 378 -6.09 -0.73 23.69
N PHE A 379 -5.54 -1.07 22.53
CA PHE A 379 -6.14 -0.87 21.22
C PHE A 379 -6.99 -2.06 20.74
N THR A 380 -7.00 -3.17 21.48
CA THR A 380 -7.88 -4.33 21.20
C THR A 380 -9.32 -4.11 21.66
N ARG A 381 -9.67 -2.89 22.09
CA ARG A 381 -11.06 -2.45 22.35
C ARG A 381 -11.88 -2.17 21.10
N LYS A 382 -11.24 -2.19 19.93
CA LYS A 382 -11.88 -2.17 18.61
C LYS A 382 -11.31 -3.32 17.77
N PRO A 383 -12.01 -3.76 16.71
CA PRO A 383 -11.49 -4.79 15.83
C PRO A 383 -10.07 -4.48 15.32
N LEU A 384 -9.11 -5.35 15.64
CA LEU A 384 -7.69 -5.17 15.31
C LEU A 384 -7.22 -6.28 14.37
N PHE A 385 -6.66 -5.91 13.23
CA PHE A 385 -6.04 -6.84 12.29
C PHE A 385 -4.53 -6.60 12.23
N LEU A 386 -3.74 -7.54 12.74
CA LEU A 386 -2.30 -7.42 12.86
C LEU A 386 -1.60 -8.30 11.83
N ILE A 387 -0.62 -7.74 11.12
CA ILE A 387 0.29 -8.50 10.26
C ILE A 387 1.71 -8.22 10.78
N VAL A 388 2.41 -9.25 11.26
CA VAL A 388 3.76 -9.13 11.81
C VAL A 388 4.73 -9.92 10.93
N ASP A 389 5.51 -9.17 10.15
CA ASP A 389 6.61 -9.65 9.34
C ASP A 389 7.94 -9.39 10.05
N SER A 390 8.36 -10.35 10.86
CA SER A 390 9.48 -10.23 11.80
C SER A 390 10.05 -11.58 12.20
N SER A 391 11.35 -11.64 12.46
CA SER A 391 12.01 -12.79 13.11
C SER A 391 11.51 -13.07 14.53
N SER A 392 10.74 -12.17 15.14
CA SER A 392 10.06 -12.41 16.43
C SER A 392 8.53 -12.31 16.31
N SER A 393 7.97 -12.58 15.12
CA SER A 393 6.53 -12.50 14.85
C SER A 393 5.69 -13.32 15.86
N VAL A 394 6.16 -14.51 16.22
CA VAL A 394 5.49 -15.44 17.14
C VAL A 394 5.31 -14.90 18.57
N ALA A 395 6.05 -13.85 18.96
CA ALA A 395 5.87 -13.20 20.26
C ALA A 395 4.45 -12.65 20.43
N PHE A 396 3.77 -12.30 19.33
CA PHE A 396 2.42 -11.74 19.34
C PHE A 396 1.31 -12.80 19.39
N LYS A 397 1.64 -14.10 19.38
CA LYS A 397 0.66 -15.20 19.41
C LYS A 397 -0.21 -15.20 20.66
N THR A 398 0.31 -14.70 21.79
CA THR A 398 -0.34 -14.73 23.10
C THR A 398 -0.96 -13.39 23.49
N ILE A 399 -1.22 -12.49 22.53
CA ILE A 399 -1.91 -11.23 22.83
C ILE A 399 -3.29 -11.52 23.45
N PRO A 400 -3.60 -10.98 24.64
CA PRO A 400 -4.83 -11.33 25.34
C PRO A 400 -6.03 -10.58 24.75
N ASN A 401 -7.12 -11.30 24.48
CA ASN A 401 -8.39 -10.71 24.05
C ASN A 401 -9.29 -10.40 25.27
N ILE A 402 -8.93 -9.38 26.03
CA ILE A 402 -9.63 -9.04 27.29
C ILE A 402 -10.90 -8.20 27.10
N PHE A 403 -11.14 -7.66 25.90
CA PHE A 403 -12.29 -6.79 25.60
C PHE A 403 -13.35 -7.44 24.73
N ASP A 404 -13.18 -8.74 24.43
CA ASP A 404 -14.10 -9.53 23.60
C ASP A 404 -14.40 -8.86 22.25
N GLN A 405 -13.35 -8.29 21.64
CA GLN A 405 -13.43 -7.73 20.29
C GLN A 405 -12.69 -8.65 19.31
N PRO A 406 -13.05 -8.60 18.01
CA PRO A 406 -12.31 -9.32 16.98
C PRO A 406 -10.83 -8.92 16.97
N ILE A 407 -9.94 -9.90 17.11
CA ILE A 407 -8.50 -9.73 16.91
C ILE A 407 -8.04 -10.84 15.97
N MET A 408 -7.32 -10.48 14.92
CA MET A 408 -6.68 -11.46 14.03
C MET A 408 -5.22 -11.08 13.81
N CYS A 409 -4.34 -12.08 13.85
CA CYS A 409 -2.91 -11.88 13.68
C CYS A 409 -2.35 -12.84 12.64
N LEU A 410 -1.66 -12.29 11.63
CA LEU A 410 -0.92 -13.03 10.61
C LEU A 410 0.57 -12.89 10.89
N PHE A 411 1.28 -14.01 11.07
CA PHE A 411 2.70 -14.02 11.44
C PHE A 411 3.55 -14.58 10.31
N SER A 412 4.61 -13.87 9.94
CA SER A 412 5.62 -14.41 9.03
C SER A 412 6.32 -15.63 9.63
N PRO A 413 6.92 -16.50 8.80
CA PRO A 413 7.95 -17.43 9.26
C PRO A 413 9.05 -16.70 10.03
N VAL A 414 9.57 -17.35 11.07
CA VAL A 414 10.68 -16.82 11.89
C VAL A 414 12.04 -17.13 11.25
N GLU A 415 12.14 -18.29 10.59
CA GLU A 415 13.33 -18.75 9.87
C GLU A 415 12.87 -19.33 8.52
N TYR A 416 13.69 -19.11 7.49
CA TYR A 416 13.57 -19.79 6.20
C TYR A 416 14.67 -20.87 6.10
N PRO A 417 14.43 -21.99 5.39
CA PRO A 417 15.45 -22.99 5.14
C PRO A 417 16.70 -22.36 4.51
N SER A 418 17.89 -22.86 4.85
CA SER A 418 19.17 -22.32 4.35
C SER A 418 19.34 -22.45 2.83
N SER A 419 18.56 -23.31 2.18
CA SER A 419 18.51 -23.45 0.72
C SER A 419 17.72 -22.32 0.04
N VAL A 420 16.90 -21.58 0.78
CA VAL A 420 16.20 -20.39 0.29
C VAL A 420 17.13 -19.20 0.42
N GLN A 421 17.41 -18.53 -0.69
CA GLN A 421 18.26 -17.34 -0.69
C GLN A 421 17.61 -16.21 0.12
N ASP A 422 18.40 -15.59 1.00
CA ASP A 422 17.98 -14.37 1.68
C ASP A 422 17.89 -13.23 0.67
N LYS A 423 16.65 -12.83 0.39
CA LYS A 423 16.29 -11.74 -0.51
C LYS A 423 15.68 -10.55 0.27
N SER A 424 15.93 -10.44 1.58
CA SER A 424 15.34 -9.42 2.45
C SER A 424 15.62 -7.97 2.01
N GLU A 425 16.74 -7.72 1.32
CA GLU A 425 17.05 -6.41 0.73
C GLU A 425 16.03 -6.00 -0.35
N ILE A 426 15.49 -6.96 -1.11
CA ILE A 426 14.47 -6.75 -2.14
C ILE A 426 13.03 -7.03 -1.63
N GLY A 427 12.86 -7.01 -0.30
CA GLY A 427 11.57 -7.19 0.38
C GLY A 427 11.33 -8.62 0.87
N SER A 428 10.40 -8.76 1.81
CA SER A 428 10.09 -10.03 2.44
C SER A 428 9.34 -10.98 1.51
N LEU A 429 9.71 -12.26 1.53
CA LEU A 429 8.98 -13.33 0.83
C LEU A 429 7.54 -13.45 1.36
N PHE A 430 7.35 -13.31 2.68
CA PHE A 430 6.03 -13.34 3.28
C PHE A 430 5.14 -12.21 2.75
N THR A 431 5.66 -10.99 2.75
CA THR A 431 4.94 -9.82 2.20
C THR A 431 4.69 -9.98 0.70
N LEU A 432 5.64 -10.56 -0.05
CA LEU A 432 5.45 -10.85 -1.47
C LEU A 432 4.29 -11.82 -1.70
N PHE A 433 4.13 -12.87 -0.87
CA PHE A 433 2.98 -13.77 -0.94
C PHE A 433 1.66 -13.07 -0.62
N LEU A 434 1.61 -12.21 0.41
CA LEU A 434 0.40 -11.44 0.73
C LEU A 434 0.03 -10.46 -0.39
N HIS A 435 1.03 -9.91 -1.07
CA HIS A 435 0.86 -8.95 -2.13
C HIS A 435 0.50 -9.56 -3.49
N THR A 436 1.22 -10.59 -3.92
CA THR A 436 1.02 -11.31 -5.19
C THR A 436 1.53 -12.75 -5.03
N PRO A 437 0.67 -13.71 -4.66
CA PRO A 437 1.08 -15.08 -4.36
C PRO A 437 1.85 -15.77 -5.48
N LEU A 438 1.52 -15.47 -6.74
CA LEU A 438 2.23 -16.04 -7.88
C LEU A 438 3.68 -15.56 -7.97
N LEU A 439 3.96 -14.29 -7.66
CA LEU A 439 5.34 -13.80 -7.53
C LEU A 439 6.06 -14.46 -6.37
N GLY A 440 5.38 -14.68 -5.24
CA GLY A 440 5.92 -15.44 -4.11
C GLY A 440 6.31 -16.87 -4.53
N TYR A 441 5.42 -17.54 -5.26
CA TYR A 441 5.65 -18.88 -5.81
C TYR A 441 6.83 -18.91 -6.79
N CYS A 442 6.89 -17.97 -7.74
CA CYS A 442 8.00 -17.85 -8.67
C CYS A 442 9.33 -17.60 -7.94
N SER A 443 9.33 -16.69 -6.95
CA SER A 443 10.53 -16.33 -6.20
C SER A 443 11.10 -17.49 -5.38
N VAL A 444 10.24 -18.28 -4.72
CA VAL A 444 10.68 -19.43 -3.91
C VAL A 444 11.08 -20.62 -4.77
N SER A 445 10.50 -20.75 -5.97
CA SER A 445 10.77 -21.84 -6.91
C SER A 445 11.84 -21.50 -7.97
N ASP A 446 12.48 -20.33 -7.85
CA ASP A 446 13.48 -19.79 -8.79
C ASP A 446 13.01 -19.71 -10.26
N ILE A 447 11.74 -19.34 -10.46
CA ILE A 447 11.14 -19.16 -11.79
C ILE A 447 11.30 -17.69 -12.20
N GLY A 448 12.27 -17.42 -13.08
CA GLY A 448 12.50 -16.09 -13.66
C GLY A 448 11.96 -15.90 -15.08
N ASN A 449 11.67 -16.98 -15.80
CA ASN A 449 11.21 -16.94 -17.18
C ASN A 449 9.80 -17.52 -17.29
N LEU A 450 8.84 -16.70 -17.71
CA LEU A 450 7.46 -17.10 -17.94
C LEU A 450 6.84 -16.16 -18.98
N ASP A 451 6.12 -16.72 -19.96
CA ASP A 451 5.40 -15.92 -20.94
C ASP A 451 4.08 -15.37 -20.35
N GLN A 452 3.54 -14.33 -20.99
CA GLN A 452 2.28 -13.69 -20.55
C GLN A 452 1.10 -14.68 -20.53
N GLU A 453 1.02 -15.58 -21.50
CA GLU A 453 -0.08 -16.55 -21.61
C GLU A 453 -0.07 -17.52 -20.41
N LYS A 454 1.06 -18.16 -20.10
CA LYS A 454 1.16 -19.04 -18.92
C LYS A 454 1.03 -18.26 -17.61
N TRP A 455 1.52 -17.02 -17.57
CA TRP A 455 1.29 -16.16 -16.41
C TRP A 455 -0.20 -15.99 -16.15
N ASP A 456 -0.99 -15.65 -17.17
CA ASP A 456 -2.44 -15.47 -17.05
C ASP A 456 -3.17 -16.77 -16.67
N GLU A 457 -2.75 -17.92 -17.22
CA GLU A 457 -3.23 -19.24 -16.78
C GLU A 457 -2.94 -19.49 -15.30
N CYS A 458 -1.72 -19.16 -14.85
CA CYS A 458 -1.30 -19.31 -13.47
C CYS A 458 -2.06 -18.36 -12.52
N VAL A 459 -2.34 -17.12 -12.96
CA VAL A 459 -3.18 -16.17 -12.23
C VAL A 459 -4.59 -16.73 -12.04
N ASN A 460 -5.17 -17.36 -13.06
CA ASN A 460 -6.48 -18.02 -12.97
C ASN A 460 -6.44 -19.19 -11.97
N MET A 461 -5.40 -20.02 -12.01
CA MET A 461 -5.22 -21.11 -11.04
C MET A 461 -5.10 -20.60 -9.59
N VAL A 462 -4.29 -19.58 -9.37
CA VAL A 462 -4.14 -18.93 -8.05
C VAL A 462 -5.48 -18.35 -7.59
N SER A 463 -6.21 -17.67 -8.45
CA SER A 463 -7.53 -17.11 -8.13
C SER A 463 -8.55 -18.19 -7.75
N MET A 464 -8.54 -19.35 -8.42
CA MET A 464 -9.37 -20.50 -8.06
C MET A 464 -8.97 -21.09 -6.70
N MET A 465 -7.68 -21.19 -6.40
CA MET A 465 -7.19 -21.63 -5.08
C MET A 465 -7.61 -20.64 -3.98
N GLU A 466 -7.45 -19.34 -4.21
CA GLU A 466 -7.86 -18.30 -3.26
C GLU A 466 -9.37 -18.39 -2.96
N LYS A 467 -10.20 -18.55 -3.99
CA LYS A 467 -11.65 -18.73 -3.81
C LYS A 467 -11.95 -19.99 -3.00
N LYS A 468 -11.37 -21.13 -3.36
CA LYS A 468 -11.61 -22.41 -2.67
C LYS A 468 -11.19 -22.35 -1.19
N ILE A 469 -10.03 -21.75 -0.89
CA ILE A 469 -9.57 -21.55 0.49
C ILE A 469 -10.58 -20.71 1.27
N GLY A 470 -11.04 -19.59 0.70
CA GLY A 470 -12.01 -18.74 1.38
C GLY A 470 -13.36 -19.40 1.61
N ASP A 471 -13.88 -20.13 0.61
CA ASP A 471 -15.13 -20.88 0.73
C ASP A 471 -15.02 -21.96 1.84
N MET A 472 -13.88 -22.66 1.92
CA MET A 472 -13.61 -23.64 2.98
C MET A 472 -13.55 -22.98 4.36
N LEU A 473 -12.84 -21.85 4.51
CA LEU A 473 -12.74 -21.13 5.78
C LEU A 473 -14.10 -20.59 6.27
N LEU A 474 -14.95 -20.11 5.35
CA LEU A 474 -16.26 -19.57 5.70
C LEU A 474 -17.27 -20.67 6.10
N THR A 475 -17.19 -21.83 5.45
CA THR A 475 -18.11 -22.95 5.68
C THR A 475 -17.69 -23.85 6.85
N ASP A 476 -16.42 -23.88 7.22
CA ASP A 476 -15.90 -24.69 8.33
C ASP A 476 -16.43 -24.20 9.68
N LEU A 477 -17.12 -25.06 10.43
CA LEU A 477 -17.69 -24.76 11.74
C LEU A 477 -16.63 -24.58 12.84
N GLY A 478 -15.41 -25.09 12.64
CA GLY A 478 -14.30 -24.96 13.57
C GLY A 478 -13.54 -23.63 13.45
N VAL A 479 -13.78 -22.85 12.38
CA VAL A 479 -13.17 -21.53 12.23
C VAL A 479 -13.91 -20.51 13.09
N ASP A 480 -13.14 -19.79 13.92
CA ASP A 480 -13.64 -18.77 14.84
C ASP A 480 -14.48 -17.70 14.12
N LEU A 481 -15.59 -17.30 14.76
CA LEU A 481 -16.55 -16.37 14.16
C LEU A 481 -15.94 -14.98 13.92
N HIS A 482 -14.99 -14.53 14.74
CA HIS A 482 -14.28 -13.27 14.51
C HIS A 482 -13.44 -13.31 13.23
N VAL A 483 -12.81 -14.45 12.91
CA VAL A 483 -12.09 -14.63 11.64
C VAL A 483 -13.06 -14.51 10.47
N LYS A 484 -14.20 -15.18 10.53
CA LYS A 484 -15.24 -15.07 9.49
C LYS A 484 -15.77 -13.64 9.35
N ARG A 485 -15.91 -12.91 10.45
CA ARG A 485 -16.31 -11.49 10.44
C ARG A 485 -15.26 -10.61 9.73
N PHE A 486 -13.97 -10.83 9.93
CA PHE A 486 -12.94 -10.10 9.17
C PHE A 486 -13.01 -10.40 7.67
N MET A 487 -13.33 -11.64 7.29
CA MET A 487 -13.50 -12.06 5.90
C MET A 487 -14.71 -11.43 5.17
N THR A 488 -15.52 -10.62 5.87
CA THR A 488 -16.60 -9.82 5.25
C THR A 488 -16.08 -8.55 4.55
N ASP A 489 -14.85 -8.12 4.87
CA ASP A 489 -14.13 -7.09 4.14
C ASP A 489 -13.23 -7.72 3.06
N ASP A 490 -13.26 -7.19 1.84
CA ASP A 490 -12.55 -7.80 0.71
C ASP A 490 -11.03 -7.79 0.90
N PHE A 491 -10.45 -6.71 1.46
CA PHE A 491 -8.99 -6.62 1.65
C PHE A 491 -8.54 -7.63 2.70
N LEU A 492 -9.26 -7.68 3.82
CA LEU A 492 -8.95 -8.60 4.92
C LEU A 492 -9.14 -10.04 4.49
N TYR A 493 -10.22 -10.36 3.76
CA TYR A 493 -10.39 -11.66 3.12
C TYR A 493 -9.17 -12.04 2.28
N THR A 494 -8.72 -11.14 1.41
CA THR A 494 -7.58 -11.40 0.53
C THR A 494 -6.32 -11.69 1.34
N PHE A 495 -6.02 -10.92 2.38
CA PHE A 495 -4.85 -11.20 3.24
C PHE A 495 -4.96 -12.54 3.98
N ILE A 496 -6.13 -12.87 4.52
CA ILE A 496 -6.35 -14.15 5.21
C ILE A 496 -6.15 -15.34 4.27
N VAL A 497 -6.77 -15.28 3.08
CA VAL A 497 -6.69 -16.35 2.09
C VAL A 497 -5.27 -16.51 1.56
N ARG A 498 -4.59 -15.39 1.25
CA ARG A 498 -3.20 -15.42 0.77
C ARG A 498 -2.22 -15.88 1.84
N PHE A 499 -2.49 -15.58 3.11
CA PHE A 499 -1.74 -16.13 4.23
C PHE A 499 -1.85 -17.66 4.28
N VAL A 500 -3.06 -18.20 4.16
CA VAL A 500 -3.26 -19.66 4.12
C VAL A 500 -2.60 -20.27 2.89
N LEU A 501 -2.76 -19.64 1.71
CA LEU A 501 -2.13 -20.09 0.46
C LEU A 501 -0.59 -20.10 0.57
N CYS A 502 0.01 -19.06 1.15
CA CYS A 502 1.43 -19.00 1.46
C CYS A 502 1.86 -20.20 2.31
N GLY A 503 1.15 -20.47 3.41
CA GLY A 503 1.43 -21.62 4.27
C GLY A 503 1.29 -22.97 3.57
N ILE A 504 0.34 -23.12 2.65
CA ILE A 504 0.18 -24.35 1.84
C ILE A 504 1.36 -24.50 0.87
N ILE A 505 1.67 -23.45 0.10
CA ILE A 505 2.75 -23.49 -0.91
C ILE A 505 4.08 -23.79 -0.23
N LEU A 506 4.41 -23.08 0.85
CA LEU A 506 5.66 -23.29 1.57
C LEU A 506 5.76 -24.73 2.12
N ARG A 507 4.71 -25.29 2.73
CA ARG A 507 4.73 -26.69 3.21
C ARG A 507 4.86 -27.73 2.10
N CYS A 508 4.33 -27.44 0.91
CA CYS A 508 4.45 -28.33 -0.25
C CYS A 508 5.83 -28.25 -0.92
N HIS A 509 6.53 -27.12 -0.76
CA HIS A 509 7.82 -26.86 -1.40
C HIS A 509 8.91 -27.78 -0.84
N SER A 510 9.71 -28.40 -1.72
CA SER A 510 10.73 -29.38 -1.35
C SER A 510 11.74 -28.86 -0.32
N SER A 511 12.17 -27.61 -0.46
CA SER A 511 13.11 -26.96 0.47
C SER A 511 12.61 -26.80 1.91
N PHE A 512 11.30 -26.91 2.16
CA PHE A 512 10.67 -26.67 3.45
C PHE A 512 10.19 -27.96 4.14
N LYS A 513 10.50 -29.14 3.56
CA LYS A 513 10.08 -30.45 4.10
C LYS A 513 10.94 -30.92 5.28
N ASP A 514 12.14 -30.37 5.41
CA ASP A 514 12.99 -30.61 6.57
C ASP A 514 12.51 -29.69 7.69
N GLU A 515 11.49 -30.14 8.45
CA GLU A 515 11.47 -29.74 9.85
C GLU A 515 12.84 -30.14 10.39
N LYS A 516 13.65 -29.16 10.82
CA LYS A 516 14.63 -29.43 11.86
C LYS A 516 13.80 -29.93 13.04
N VAL A 517 13.50 -31.22 13.06
CA VAL A 517 13.15 -31.93 14.27
C VAL A 517 14.28 -31.55 15.20
N ASP A 518 13.98 -30.76 16.23
CA ASP A 518 14.90 -30.44 17.31
C ASP A 518 15.38 -31.78 17.90
N ARG A 519 16.44 -32.32 17.30
CA ARG A 519 17.19 -33.43 17.83
C ARG A 519 18.09 -32.82 18.90
N ALA A 520 17.56 -32.86 20.12
CA ALA A 520 18.24 -32.64 21.41
C ALA A 520 18.51 -31.16 21.76
N LYS A 521 18.20 -30.67 22.96
CA LYS A 521 18.15 -31.32 24.28
C LYS A 521 17.06 -30.75 25.17
#